data_AF-A0A7V9KNH2-F1
#
_entry.id   AF-A0A7V9KNH2-F1
#
_cell.length_a   1.000
_cell.length_b   1.000
_cell.length_c   1.000
_cell.angle_alpha   90.00
_cell.angle_beta   90.00
_cell.angle_gamma   90.00
#
_symmetry.space_group_name_H-M   'P 1'
#
loop_
_entity.id
_entity.type
_entity.pdbx_description
1 polymer ?
#
loop_
_entity_poly.entity_id
_entity_poly.type
_entity_poly.pdbx_seq_one_letter_code
_entity_poly.pdbx_strand_id
1 'polypeptide(L)'
;MNPRSTVFLIYHLIPIFVASWLLAGWTPVANAQTRDLYRITEGVSDSHVEYHLTNIPKGKEVVLANLQGPGVVTYFYFTDEDKGALYPGLVLKVFWDDEKEPSINVPLGDFFGAFNSKAIDYQSLVMQINHYSY
;
A
#
# COMPACT_ATOMS: atom_id res chain seq x y z
N MET A 1 59.62 7.54 -55.69
CA MET A 1 58.29 7.41 -56.31
C MET A 1 57.26 7.13 -55.20
N ASN A 2 56.41 8.11 -54.97
CA ASN A 2 55.17 8.20 -54.17
C ASN A 2 54.75 7.02 -53.24
N PRO A 3 54.66 7.19 -51.91
CA PRO A 3 53.92 6.29 -51.03
C PRO A 3 52.41 6.57 -51.12
N ARG A 4 51.63 5.54 -51.45
CA ARG A 4 50.17 5.60 -51.54
C ARG A 4 49.54 5.83 -50.16
N SER A 5 48.70 6.87 -50.08
CA SER A 5 47.78 7.17 -48.99
C SER A 5 46.86 5.99 -48.67
N THR A 6 46.69 5.67 -47.39
CA THR A 6 45.53 4.91 -46.92
C THR A 6 44.99 5.60 -45.67
N VAL A 7 43.94 6.39 -45.89
CA VAL A 7 43.13 7.01 -44.84
C VAL A 7 42.22 5.91 -44.28
N PHE A 8 42.49 5.44 -43.06
CA PHE A 8 41.56 4.56 -42.34
C PHE A 8 40.56 5.40 -41.56
N LEU A 9 39.30 5.17 -41.91
CA LEU A 9 38.09 5.85 -41.50
C LEU A 9 37.63 5.28 -40.14
N ILE A 10 38.06 5.85 -39.01
CA ILE A 10 37.55 5.48 -37.67
C ILE A 10 36.24 6.24 -37.41
N TYR A 11 35.12 5.73 -37.93
CA TYR A 11 33.78 6.31 -37.72
C TYR A 11 32.79 5.36 -37.02
N HIS A 12 33.24 4.28 -36.37
CA HIS A 12 32.31 3.26 -35.85
C HIS A 12 32.35 3.03 -34.33
N LEU A 13 33.04 3.85 -33.55
CA LEU A 13 33.08 3.69 -32.08
C LEU A 13 32.38 4.78 -31.27
N ILE A 14 31.63 5.68 -31.92
CA ILE A 14 30.86 6.74 -31.25
C ILE A 14 29.36 6.42 -31.04
N PRO A 15 28.67 5.53 -31.80
CA PRO A 15 27.21 5.42 -31.65
C PRO A 15 26.76 4.55 -30.46
N ILE A 16 27.64 3.78 -29.82
CA ILE A 16 27.25 2.82 -28.75
C ILE A 16 27.05 3.51 -27.39
N PHE A 17 27.68 4.67 -27.14
CA PHE A 17 27.54 5.36 -25.86
C PHE A 17 26.25 6.20 -25.73
N VAL A 18 25.63 6.60 -26.83
CA VAL A 18 24.39 7.39 -26.80
C VAL A 18 23.16 6.51 -26.56
N ALA A 19 23.20 5.24 -26.98
CA ALA A 19 22.08 4.31 -26.83
C ALA A 19 21.82 3.85 -25.38
N SER A 20 22.84 3.87 -24.50
CA SER A 20 22.68 3.46 -23.09
C SER A 20 22.09 4.55 -22.19
N TRP A 21 22.10 5.82 -22.60
CA TRP A 21 21.49 6.91 -21.82
C TRP A 21 19.99 7.08 -22.05
N LEU A 22 19.43 6.48 -23.10
CA LEU A 22 17.99 6.53 -23.38
C LEU A 22 17.18 5.41 -22.72
N LEU A 23 17.83 4.35 -22.21
CA LEU A 23 17.16 3.23 -21.54
C LEU A 23 17.20 3.29 -20.01
N ALA A 24 17.96 4.20 -19.40
CA ALA A 24 18.05 4.35 -17.94
C ALA A 24 17.09 5.39 -17.35
N GLY A 25 16.42 6.19 -18.19
CA GLY A 25 15.56 7.30 -17.73
C GLY A 25 14.14 6.90 -17.31
N TRP A 26 13.76 5.63 -17.45
CA TRP A 26 12.41 5.13 -17.19
C TRP A 26 12.42 3.99 -16.17
N THR A 27 13.05 4.20 -15.02
CA THR A 27 12.45 3.60 -13.82
C THR A 27 11.32 4.54 -13.41
N PRO A 28 10.04 4.16 -13.51
CA PRO A 28 9.04 4.87 -12.75
C PRO A 28 9.48 4.77 -11.30
N VAL A 29 9.95 5.88 -10.73
CA VAL A 29 10.11 5.98 -9.29
C VAL A 29 8.70 5.83 -8.77
N ALA A 30 8.33 4.62 -8.34
CA ALA A 30 7.10 4.34 -7.64
C ALA A 30 7.17 4.93 -6.23
N ASN A 31 7.38 6.24 -6.15
CA ASN A 31 7.20 7.04 -4.94
C ASN A 31 6.09 8.05 -5.21
N ALA A 32 4.93 7.54 -5.62
CA ALA A 32 3.70 8.25 -5.31
C ALA A 32 3.45 8.01 -3.82
N GLN A 33 4.08 8.82 -2.95
CA GLN A 33 3.47 9.12 -1.65
C GLN A 33 2.66 10.38 -1.89
N THR A 34 1.35 10.23 -2.13
CA THR A 34 0.45 11.37 -2.18
C THR A 34 0.37 11.93 -0.76
N ARG A 35 1.17 12.97 -0.49
CA ARG A 35 1.18 13.73 0.76
C ARG A 35 -0.22 14.25 1.16
N ASP A 36 -1.15 14.25 0.21
CA ASP A 36 -2.51 14.76 0.34
C ASP A 36 -3.52 13.76 0.94
N LEU A 37 -3.21 12.44 0.97
CA LEU A 37 -4.12 11.45 1.58
C LEU A 37 -4.29 11.62 3.09
N TYR A 38 -3.35 12.31 3.72
CA TYR A 38 -3.30 12.55 5.17
C TYR A 38 -3.49 14.03 5.53
N ARG A 39 -3.91 14.88 4.59
CA ARG A 39 -4.06 16.31 4.86
C ARG A 39 -5.29 16.53 5.73
N ILE A 40 -5.13 16.33 7.03
CA ILE A 40 -6.00 16.90 8.04
C ILE A 40 -5.93 18.42 7.83
N THR A 41 -7.06 19.04 7.53
CA THR A 41 -7.18 20.49 7.35
C THR A 41 -6.63 21.22 8.58
N GLU A 42 -6.08 22.42 8.39
CA GLU A 42 -5.64 23.22 9.53
C GLU A 42 -6.85 23.55 10.43
N GLY A 43 -6.80 23.00 11.64
CA GLY A 43 -7.83 23.04 12.69
C GLY A 43 -7.31 22.32 13.94
N VAL A 44 -8.06 22.34 15.04
CA VAL A 44 -7.75 21.53 16.23
C VAL A 44 -8.05 20.07 15.88
N SER A 45 -7.05 19.36 15.37
CA SER A 45 -7.14 17.91 15.16
C SER A 45 -6.63 17.20 16.39
N ASP A 46 -7.44 16.26 16.88
CA ASP A 46 -7.01 15.26 17.87
C ASP A 46 -6.79 13.93 17.15
N SER A 47 -5.73 13.22 17.52
CA SER A 47 -5.40 11.92 16.93
C SER A 47 -5.64 10.84 17.97
N HIS A 48 -6.60 9.95 17.69
CA HIS A 48 -6.93 8.84 18.57
C HIS A 48 -6.44 7.53 17.96
N VAL A 49 -5.67 6.75 18.73
CA VAL A 49 -5.15 5.44 18.32
C VAL A 49 -5.48 4.43 19.40
N GLU A 50 -6.15 3.34 19.02
CA GLU A 50 -6.46 2.23 19.92
C GLU A 50 -5.76 0.96 19.46
N TYR A 51 -5.15 0.24 20.41
CA TYR A 51 -4.52 -1.05 20.18
C TYR A 51 -5.24 -2.09 21.03
N HIS A 52 -5.70 -3.17 20.38
CA HIS A 52 -6.42 -4.24 21.06
C HIS A 52 -5.86 -5.59 20.62
N LEU A 53 -5.45 -6.43 21.58
CA LEU A 53 -5.36 -7.87 21.37
C LEU A 53 -6.71 -8.47 21.73
N THR A 54 -7.46 -8.93 20.73
CA THR A 54 -8.86 -9.32 20.91
C THR A 54 -9.11 -10.74 20.44
N ASN A 55 -9.66 -11.56 21.33
CA ASN A 55 -10.23 -12.86 20.98
C ASN A 55 -11.72 -12.68 20.67
N ILE A 56 -12.15 -13.08 19.47
CA ILE A 56 -13.54 -12.97 19.01
C ILE A 56 -14.14 -14.37 18.93
N PRO A 57 -15.05 -14.76 19.85
CA PRO A 57 -15.73 -16.04 19.76
C PRO A 57 -16.58 -16.14 18.49
N LYS A 58 -16.79 -17.36 17.98
CA LYS A 58 -17.58 -17.61 16.77
C LYS A 58 -18.98 -16.96 16.87
N GLY A 59 -19.33 -16.16 15.86
CA GLY A 59 -20.62 -15.48 15.77
C GLY A 59 -20.79 -14.33 16.74
N LYS A 60 -19.72 -13.89 17.42
CA LYS A 60 -19.72 -12.68 18.23
C LYS A 60 -19.09 -11.52 17.46
N GLU A 61 -19.43 -10.33 17.91
CA GLU A 61 -18.90 -9.07 17.39
C GLU A 61 -18.19 -8.33 18.51
N VAL A 62 -17.19 -7.54 18.13
CA VAL A 62 -16.47 -6.64 19.03
C VAL A 62 -16.43 -5.26 18.38
N VAL A 63 -16.64 -4.23 19.17
CA VAL A 63 -16.46 -2.84 18.73
C VAL A 63 -14.98 -2.51 18.84
N LEU A 64 -14.34 -2.27 17.70
CA LEU A 64 -12.91 -1.92 17.65
C LEU A 64 -12.66 -0.44 17.94
N ALA A 65 -13.62 0.42 17.59
CA ALA A 65 -13.60 1.86 17.86
C ALA A 65 -15.04 2.39 17.81
N ASN A 66 -15.37 3.34 18.69
CA ASN A 66 -16.63 4.10 18.69
C ASN A 66 -16.31 5.58 18.86
N LEU A 67 -16.24 6.32 17.75
CA LEU A 67 -15.70 7.67 17.69
C LEU A 67 -16.82 8.68 17.44
N GLN A 68 -16.93 9.69 18.32
CA GLN A 68 -17.99 10.70 18.23
C GLN A 68 -17.49 12.00 17.63
N GLY A 69 -18.38 12.67 16.88
CA GLY A 69 -18.10 13.95 16.26
C GLY A 69 -17.50 13.83 14.85
N PRO A 70 -17.27 14.97 14.17
CA PRO A 70 -16.71 14.97 12.83
C PRO A 70 -15.24 14.52 12.86
N GLY A 71 -14.86 13.65 11.92
CA GLY A 71 -13.51 13.14 11.83
C GLY A 71 -13.22 12.41 10.52
N VAL A 72 -11.96 12.01 10.35
CA VAL A 72 -11.49 11.24 9.19
C VAL A 72 -10.64 10.09 9.69
N VAL A 73 -10.99 8.85 9.31
CA VAL A 73 -10.13 7.69 9.53
C VAL A 73 -8.99 7.73 8.51
N THR A 74 -7.76 7.92 8.99
CA THR A 74 -6.57 8.07 8.15
C THR A 74 -5.68 6.83 8.14
N TYR A 75 -5.78 5.98 9.15
CA TYR A 75 -4.97 4.78 9.30
C TYR A 75 -5.76 3.68 10.00
N PHE A 76 -5.76 2.49 9.41
CA PHE A 76 -6.34 1.28 9.98
C PHE A 76 -5.38 0.12 9.74
N TYR A 77 -5.12 -0.64 10.80
CA TYR A 77 -4.14 -1.72 10.80
C TYR A 77 -4.65 -2.86 11.67
N PHE A 78 -4.34 -4.10 11.28
CA PHE A 78 -4.58 -5.28 12.09
C PHE A 78 -3.52 -6.34 11.81
N THR A 79 -3.36 -7.26 12.77
CA THR A 79 -2.57 -8.48 12.65
C THR A 79 -3.37 -9.66 13.16
N ASP A 80 -3.09 -10.84 12.63
CA ASP A 80 -3.58 -12.12 13.14
C ASP A 80 -2.41 -12.88 13.77
N GLU A 81 -2.67 -13.68 14.81
CA GLU A 81 -1.66 -14.55 15.41
C GLU A 81 -1.35 -15.77 14.52
N ASP A 82 -2.21 -16.06 13.54
CA ASP A 82 -2.01 -17.17 12.61
C ASP A 82 -0.79 -16.97 11.70
N LYS A 83 0.06 -18.00 11.64
CA LYS A 83 1.31 -17.98 10.88
C LYS A 83 1.06 -18.20 9.39
N GLY A 84 0.81 -17.11 8.67
CA GLY A 84 0.87 -17.06 7.21
C GLY A 84 -0.45 -17.25 6.46
N ALA A 85 -1.56 -17.46 7.17
CA ALA A 85 -2.90 -17.41 6.59
C ALA A 85 -3.82 -16.60 7.50
N LEU A 86 -4.53 -15.62 6.93
CA LEU A 86 -5.50 -14.83 7.69
C LEU A 86 -6.78 -15.64 7.91
N TYR A 87 -7.34 -15.57 9.12
CA TYR A 87 -8.61 -16.23 9.41
C TYR A 87 -9.74 -15.69 8.50
N PRO A 88 -10.34 -16.51 7.61
CA PRO A 88 -11.33 -16.06 6.63
C PRO A 88 -12.68 -15.68 7.23
N GLY A 89 -12.93 -16.07 8.49
CA GLY A 89 -14.23 -15.86 9.14
C GLY A 89 -14.38 -14.49 9.82
N LEU A 90 -13.36 -13.64 9.82
CA LEU A 90 -13.48 -12.27 10.33
C LEU A 90 -14.13 -11.38 9.28
N VAL A 91 -15.12 -10.59 9.71
CA VAL A 91 -15.85 -9.63 8.87
C VAL A 91 -15.63 -8.24 9.45
N LEU A 92 -15.19 -7.30 8.60
CA LEU A 92 -15.11 -5.89 8.93
C LEU A 92 -16.46 -5.23 8.69
N LYS A 93 -16.97 -4.55 9.73
CA LYS A 93 -18.16 -3.71 9.65
C LYS A 93 -17.80 -2.27 10.01
N VAL A 94 -18.15 -1.33 9.15
CA VAL A 94 -18.01 0.11 9.42
C VAL A 94 -19.33 0.80 9.19
N PHE A 95 -19.71 1.63 10.16
CA PHE A 95 -20.93 2.43 10.17
C PHE A 95 -20.53 3.90 10.25
N TRP A 96 -21.16 4.76 9.47
CA TRP A 96 -20.97 6.21 9.52
C TRP A 96 -22.25 6.87 10.05
N ASP A 97 -22.11 8.01 10.75
CA ASP A 97 -23.22 8.91 11.11
C ASP A 97 -24.50 8.22 11.64
N ASP A 98 -24.34 7.25 12.56
CA ASP A 98 -25.43 6.46 13.18
C ASP A 98 -26.31 5.68 12.19
N GLU A 99 -25.78 5.34 11.01
CA GLU A 99 -26.46 4.49 10.03
C GLU A 99 -26.77 3.10 10.60
N LYS A 100 -27.95 2.56 10.25
CA LYS A 100 -28.40 1.23 10.71
C LYS A 100 -27.72 0.08 9.98
N GLU A 101 -27.35 0.31 8.72
CA GLU A 101 -26.70 -0.67 7.86
C GLU A 101 -25.22 -0.30 7.71
N PRO A 102 -24.31 -1.27 7.72
CA PRO A 102 -22.89 -0.98 7.57
C PRO A 102 -22.57 -0.52 6.14
N SER A 103 -21.88 0.61 6.01
CA SER A 103 -21.40 1.13 4.73
C SER A 103 -20.20 0.32 4.19
N ILE A 104 -19.46 -0.36 5.08
CA ILE A 104 -18.46 -1.39 4.73
C ILE A 104 -18.84 -2.68 5.44
N ASN A 105 -19.03 -3.77 4.70
CA ASN A 105 -19.38 -5.09 5.24
C ASN A 105 -18.76 -6.21 4.38
N VAL A 106 -17.50 -6.52 4.64
CA VAL A 106 -16.69 -7.44 3.83
C VAL A 106 -15.80 -8.32 4.72
N PRO A 107 -15.32 -9.49 4.25
CA PRO A 107 -14.29 -10.22 4.97
C PRO A 107 -13.08 -9.32 5.25
N LEU A 108 -12.55 -9.37 6.47
CA LEU A 108 -11.49 -8.46 6.92
C LEU A 108 -10.24 -8.59 6.05
N GLY A 109 -9.82 -9.81 5.72
CA GLY A 109 -8.67 -10.03 4.84
C GLY A 109 -8.89 -9.51 3.42
N ASP A 110 -10.10 -9.70 2.87
CA ASP A 110 -10.45 -9.28 1.51
C ASP A 110 -10.43 -7.75 1.37
N PHE A 111 -10.78 -7.00 2.43
CA PHE A 111 -10.66 -5.53 2.43
C PHE A 111 -9.24 -5.06 2.12
N PHE A 112 -8.23 -5.80 2.59
CA PHE A 112 -6.81 -5.54 2.33
C PHE A 112 -6.28 -6.31 1.11
N GLY A 113 -7.11 -7.01 0.35
CA GLY A 113 -6.70 -7.78 -0.84
C GLY A 113 -6.12 -9.16 -0.56
N ALA A 114 -6.28 -9.70 0.66
CA ALA A 114 -5.84 -11.05 1.02
C ALA A 114 -6.90 -12.11 0.69
N PHE A 115 -7.31 -12.19 -0.58
CA PHE A 115 -8.37 -13.09 -1.02
C PHE A 115 -8.04 -14.57 -0.73
N ASN A 116 -9.07 -15.35 -0.38
CA ASN A 116 -8.93 -16.77 -0.05
C ASN A 116 -7.92 -17.06 1.07
N SER A 117 -7.85 -16.20 2.09
CA SER A 117 -6.91 -16.33 3.23
C SER A 117 -5.42 -16.31 2.86
N LYS A 118 -5.08 -15.86 1.64
CA LYS A 118 -3.69 -15.77 1.20
C LYS A 118 -3.19 -14.34 1.33
N ALA A 119 -2.38 -14.12 2.35
CA ALA A 119 -1.59 -12.90 2.46
C ALA A 119 -0.40 -13.00 1.48
N ILE A 120 -0.43 -12.18 0.44
CA ILE A 120 0.73 -11.97 -0.44
C ILE A 120 1.22 -10.56 -0.15
N ASP A 121 2.51 -10.44 0.10
CA ASP A 121 3.13 -9.14 0.27
C ASP A 121 2.93 -8.28 -0.97
N TYR A 122 2.37 -7.10 -0.76
CA TYR A 122 2.27 -6.08 -1.78
C TYR A 122 2.23 -4.71 -1.11
N GLN A 123 2.59 -3.70 -1.88
CA GLN A 123 2.50 -2.32 -1.46
C GLN A 123 1.84 -1.51 -2.56
N SER A 124 0.82 -0.76 -2.18
CA SER A 124 0.16 0.25 -3.00
C SER A 124 0.18 1.59 -2.28
N LEU A 125 -0.44 2.60 -2.90
CA LEU A 125 -0.57 3.90 -2.28
C LEU A 125 -1.46 3.88 -1.02
N VAL A 126 -2.55 3.11 -1.05
CA VAL A 126 -3.62 3.16 -0.05
C VAL A 126 -3.62 1.96 0.90
N MET A 127 -3.02 0.84 0.49
CA MET A 127 -3.04 -0.42 1.22
C MET A 127 -1.72 -1.16 1.05
N GLN A 128 -1.36 -1.94 2.06
CA GLN A 128 -0.16 -2.77 2.10
C GLN A 128 -0.43 -4.03 2.92
N ILE A 129 0.17 -5.15 2.52
CA ILE A 129 0.35 -6.34 3.36
C ILE A 129 1.84 -6.61 3.45
N ASN A 130 2.35 -6.82 4.67
CA ASN A 130 3.75 -7.15 4.91
C ASN A 130 3.92 -8.19 6.02
N HIS A 131 4.90 -9.07 5.88
CA HIS A 131 5.25 -10.07 6.90
C HIS A 131 6.34 -9.62 7.88
N TYR A 132 6.90 -8.41 7.72
CA TYR A 132 7.95 -7.85 8.58
C TYR A 132 7.42 -6.94 9.70
N SER A 133 6.10 -6.76 9.80
CA SER A 133 5.50 -6.01 10.92
C SER A 133 5.48 -6.92 12.15
N TYR A 134 6.49 -6.78 13.00
CA TYR A 134 6.52 -7.32 14.36
C TYR A 134 6.06 -6.25 15.35
#